data_AF-A0A7J3SK97-F1
#
_entry.id   AF-A0A7J3SK97-F1
#
_cell.length_a   1.000
_cell.length_b   1.000
_cell.length_c   1.000
_cell.angle_alpha   90.00
_cell.angle_beta   90.00
_cell.angle_gamma   90.00
#
_symmetry.space_group_name_H-M   'P 1'
#
loop_
_entity.id
_entity.type
_entity.pdbx_description
1 polymer ?
#
loop_
_entity_poly.entity_id
_entity_poly.type
_entity_poly.pdbx_seq_one_letter_code
_entity_poly.pdbx_strand_id
1 'polypeptide(L)'
;EEISAGNGFSLGVLKTPGHTPGSVTFFINGKIAFTGDTLFNGFIGRTDFPGGSYDEIMKSLELLLRTLEDDTLVLPGHGEETTMGRERAWIEKMLNERGIRKNG
;
A
#
# COMPACT_ATOMS: atom_id res chain seq x y z
N GLU A 1 -2.18 -4.26 13.05
CA GLU A 1 -3.04 -5.02 13.99
C GLU A 1 -3.82 -6.05 13.20
N GLU A 2 -4.18 -7.18 13.80
CA GLU A 2 -5.03 -8.20 13.15
C GLU A 2 -6.26 -8.43 14.03
N ILE A 3 -7.43 -8.40 13.41
CA ILE A 3 -8.74 -8.52 14.05
C ILE A 3 -9.47 -9.67 13.37
N SER A 4 -9.83 -10.71 14.13
CA SER A 4 -10.68 -11.77 13.63
C SER A 4 -12.15 -11.33 13.66
N ALA A 5 -12.80 -11.35 12.50
CA ALA A 5 -14.24 -11.21 12.37
C ALA A 5 -14.88 -12.60 12.15
N GLY A 6 -16.10 -12.82 12.65
CA GLY A 6 -16.76 -14.13 12.61
C GLY A 6 -16.72 -14.83 11.24
N ASN A 7 -16.84 -16.16 11.25
CA ASN A 7 -16.80 -17.04 10.06
C ASN A 7 -15.44 -17.15 9.35
N GLY A 8 -14.32 -16.98 10.07
CA GLY A 8 -12.98 -17.22 9.53
C GLY A 8 -12.41 -16.07 8.71
N PHE A 9 -12.96 -14.86 8.87
CA PHE A 9 -12.38 -13.65 8.30
C PHE A 9 -11.31 -13.08 9.23
N SER A 10 -10.11 -12.83 8.71
CA SER A 10 -9.11 -11.98 9.36
C SER A 10 -9.03 -10.63 8.64
N LEU A 11 -9.07 -9.56 9.42
CA LEU A 11 -8.87 -8.20 8.98
C LEU A 11 -7.58 -7.67 9.58
N GLY A 12 -6.59 -7.41 8.75
CA GLY A 12 -5.40 -6.71 9.13
C GLY A 12 -5.48 -5.22 8.84
N VAL A 13 -4.82 -4.43 9.68
CA VAL A 13 -4.67 -2.98 9.52
C VAL A 13 -3.18 -2.63 9.48
N LEU A 14 -2.77 -1.99 8.40
CA LEU A 14 -1.44 -1.40 8.22
C LEU A 14 -1.57 0.11 8.23
N LYS A 15 -0.75 0.78 9.04
CA LYS A 15 -0.61 2.23 8.94
C LYS A 15 0.17 2.53 7.67
N THR A 16 -0.43 3.31 6.78
CA THR A 16 0.17 3.67 5.50
C THR A 16 0.10 5.18 5.27
N PRO A 17 0.70 6.00 6.16
CA PRO A 17 0.68 7.45 6.03
C PRO A 17 1.38 7.91 4.76
N GLY A 18 1.07 9.14 4.34
CA GLY A 18 1.76 9.82 3.24
C GLY A 18 0.82 10.65 2.39
N HIS A 19 -0.32 10.08 1.96
CA HIS A 19 -1.40 10.91 1.41
C HIS A 19 -2.02 11.79 2.51
N THR A 20 -2.30 11.17 3.66
CA THR A 20 -2.64 11.85 4.91
C THR A 20 -1.91 11.20 6.09
N PRO A 21 -1.80 11.85 7.26
CA PRO A 21 -1.24 11.23 8.46
C PRO A 21 -2.06 10.04 8.98
N GLY A 22 -3.37 10.01 8.66
CA GLY A 22 -4.31 8.99 9.11
C GLY A 22 -4.55 7.86 8.11
N SER A 23 -3.83 7.84 6.98
CA SER A 23 -4.01 6.82 5.95
C SER A 23 -3.66 5.43 6.49
N VAL A 24 -4.55 4.47 6.20
CA VAL A 24 -4.41 3.06 6.55
C VAL A 24 -4.75 2.18 5.36
N THR A 25 -4.15 0.99 5.32
CA THR A 25 -4.52 -0.09 4.41
C THR A 25 -5.18 -1.20 5.22
N PHE A 26 -6.38 -1.60 4.80
CA PHE A 26 -7.06 -2.76 5.34
C PHE A 26 -6.77 -3.96 4.44
N PHE A 27 -6.44 -5.12 5.00
CA PHE A 27 -6.28 -6.33 4.21
C PHE A 27 -7.05 -7.50 4.81
N ILE A 28 -7.71 -8.27 3.96
CA ILE A 28 -8.64 -9.33 4.35
C ILE A 28 -8.08 -10.67 3.92
N ASN A 29 -7.92 -11.59 4.87
CA ASN A 29 -7.47 -12.97 4.66
C ASN A 29 -6.15 -13.09 3.88
N GLY A 30 -5.33 -12.03 3.84
CA GLY A 30 -4.13 -11.94 3.00
C GLY A 30 -4.39 -12.01 1.49
N LYS A 31 -5.63 -11.75 1.03
CA LYS A 31 -6.02 -11.87 -0.38
C LYS A 31 -6.55 -10.59 -1.02
N ILE A 32 -7.10 -9.68 -0.22
CA ILE A 32 -7.65 -8.41 -0.70
C ILE A 32 -7.07 -7.29 0.16
N ALA A 33 -6.61 -6.21 -0.46
CA ALA A 33 -6.12 -5.02 0.22
C ALA A 33 -6.86 -3.77 -0.26
N PHE A 34 -7.49 -3.05 0.66
CA PHE A 34 -8.06 -1.73 0.43
C PHE A 34 -7.01 -0.68 0.82
N THR A 35 -6.37 -0.07 -0.18
CA THR A 35 -5.19 0.80 0.01
C THR A 35 -5.53 2.27 0.19
N GLY A 36 -6.80 2.64 0.02
CA GLY A 36 -7.24 4.03 -0.05
C GLY A 36 -6.40 4.79 -1.08
N ASP A 37 -5.92 5.97 -0.70
CA ASP A 37 -5.10 6.81 -1.56
C ASP A 37 -3.58 6.61 -1.35
N THR A 38 -3.17 5.47 -0.77
CA THR A 38 -1.74 5.13 -0.60
C THR A 38 -1.15 4.56 -1.89
N LEU A 39 -1.83 3.59 -2.50
CA LEU A 39 -1.39 2.85 -3.69
C LEU A 39 -2.56 2.70 -4.65
N PHE A 40 -2.36 3.13 -5.89
CA PHE A 40 -3.27 2.97 -7.00
C PHE A 40 -2.65 2.05 -8.07
N ASN A 41 -3.37 1.82 -9.16
CA ASN A 41 -2.85 1.14 -10.35
C ASN A 41 -1.82 2.04 -11.08
N GLY A 42 -0.53 1.85 -10.78
CA GLY A 42 0.59 2.56 -11.41
C GLY A 42 0.84 3.98 -10.91
N PHE A 43 0.24 4.41 -9.79
CA PHE A 43 0.50 5.72 -9.17
C PHE A 43 0.16 5.74 -7.68
N ILE A 44 0.40 6.88 -7.03
CA ILE A 44 0.13 7.13 -5.60
C ILE A 44 -0.77 8.35 -5.42
N GLY A 45 -1.42 8.45 -4.25
CA GLY A 45 -2.09 9.67 -3.83
C GLY A 45 -1.14 10.86 -3.71
N ARG A 46 -1.72 12.05 -3.87
CA ARG A 46 -0.97 13.31 -3.73
C ARG A 46 -0.48 13.50 -2.29
N THR A 47 0.67 14.13 -2.12
CA THR A 47 1.32 14.28 -0.79
C THR A 47 1.66 15.73 -0.46
N ASP A 48 1.10 16.68 -1.21
CA ASP A 48 1.45 18.11 -1.23
C ASP A 48 0.47 18.99 -0.44
N PHE A 49 -0.62 18.42 0.10
CA PHE A 49 -1.50 19.10 1.04
C PHE A 49 -0.95 19.03 2.49
N PRO A 50 -1.43 19.90 3.41
CA PRO A 50 -1.04 19.84 4.81
C PRO A 50 -1.19 18.44 5.43
N GLY A 51 -0.11 17.93 6.01
CA GLY A 51 -0.03 16.58 6.57
C GLY A 51 0.31 15.48 5.56
N GLY A 52 0.34 15.79 4.26
CA GLY A 52 0.90 14.92 3.24
C GLY A 52 2.43 14.84 3.35
N SER A 53 2.99 13.67 3.06
CA SER A 53 4.43 13.41 3.11
C SER A 53 4.81 12.35 2.08
N TYR A 54 5.61 12.77 1.10
CA TYR A 54 6.12 11.85 0.09
C TYR A 54 7.05 10.78 0.70
N ASP A 55 7.90 11.16 1.66
CA ASP A 55 8.82 10.19 2.26
C ASP A 55 8.07 9.13 3.08
N GLU A 56 6.95 9.51 3.72
CA GLU A 56 6.08 8.54 4.39
C GLU A 56 5.36 7.64 3.40
N ILE A 57 4.85 8.16 2.28
CA ILE A 57 4.16 7.31 1.30
C ILE A 57 5.12 6.26 0.71
N MET A 58 6.39 6.60 0.49
CA MET A 58 7.39 5.63 0.04
C MET A 58 7.66 4.52 1.08
N LYS A 59 7.78 4.88 2.36
CA LYS A 59 7.91 3.89 3.46
C LYS A 59 6.68 3.00 3.56
N SER A 60 5.50 3.57 3.35
CA SER A 60 4.23 2.85 3.30
C SER A 60 4.21 1.86 2.13
N LEU A 61 4.66 2.25 0.93
CA LEU A 61 4.79 1.33 -0.21
C LEU A 61 5.80 0.20 0.06
N GLU A 62 6.93 0.49 0.71
CA GLU A 62 7.90 -0.53 1.10
C GLU A 62 7.31 -1.52 2.11
N LEU A 63 6.51 -1.04 3.07
CA LEU A 63 5.77 -1.88 3.99
C LEU A 63 4.80 -2.81 3.24
N LEU A 64 4.00 -2.26 2.32
CA LEU A 64 3.07 -3.05 1.51
C LEU A 64 3.78 -4.14 0.70
N LEU A 65 4.92 -3.82 0.07
CA LEU A 65 5.75 -4.78 -0.67
C LEU A 65 6.24 -5.96 0.17
N ARG A 66 6.50 -5.73 1.47
CA ARG A 66 6.99 -6.75 2.41
C ARG A 66 5.86 -7.55 3.06
N THR A 67 4.65 -7.02 3.07
CA THR A 67 3.51 -7.60 3.80
C THR A 67 2.51 -8.30 2.88
N LEU A 68 2.29 -7.79 1.67
CA LEU A 68 1.29 -8.31 0.75
C LEU A 68 1.93 -9.25 -0.28
N GLU A 69 1.31 -10.41 -0.46
CA GLU A 69 1.67 -11.40 -1.48
C GLU A 69 1.27 -10.91 -2.88
N ASP A 70 1.95 -11.39 -3.91
CA ASP A 70 1.76 -10.91 -5.30
C ASP A 70 0.34 -11.14 -5.85
N ASP A 71 -0.35 -12.17 -5.36
CA ASP A 71 -1.73 -12.50 -5.74
C ASP A 71 -2.79 -11.68 -4.98
N THR A 72 -2.37 -10.77 -4.08
CA THR A 72 -3.27 -9.87 -3.38
C THR A 72 -3.96 -8.92 -4.35
N LEU A 73 -5.29 -8.94 -4.40
CA LEU A 73 -6.11 -7.95 -5.11
C LEU A 73 -6.02 -6.61 -4.39
N VAL A 74 -5.64 -5.55 -5.10
CA VAL A 74 -5.55 -4.19 -4.58
C VAL A 74 -6.75 -3.39 -5.05
N LEU A 75 -7.55 -2.93 -4.10
CA LEU A 75 -8.73 -2.10 -4.29
C LEU A 75 -8.42 -0.67 -3.83
N PRO A 76 -8.07 0.24 -4.76
CA PRO A 76 -7.72 1.60 -4.42
C PRO A 76 -8.92 2.44 -3.98
N GLY A 77 -8.66 3.61 -3.37
CA GLY A 77 -9.68 4.63 -3.12
C GLY A 77 -10.26 5.21 -4.41
N HIS A 78 -9.49 5.20 -5.50
CA HIS A 78 -9.86 5.77 -6.80
C HIS A 78 -9.22 4.99 -7.95
N GLY A 79 -9.91 4.97 -9.10
CA GLY A 79 -9.43 4.29 -10.31
C GLY A 79 -9.68 2.79 -10.32
N GLU A 80 -9.04 2.11 -11.27
CA GLU A 80 -9.20 0.68 -11.49
C GLU A 80 -8.42 -0.16 -10.46
N GLU A 81 -8.94 -1.37 -10.19
CA GLU A 81 -8.23 -2.36 -9.39
C GLU A 81 -6.92 -2.84 -10.03
N THR A 82 -6.04 -3.40 -9.22
CA THR A 82 -4.76 -4.00 -9.65
C THR A 82 -4.40 -5.18 -8.75
N THR A 83 -3.21 -5.74 -8.91
CA THR A 83 -2.67 -6.73 -7.96
C THR A 83 -1.33 -6.27 -7.42
N MET A 84 -0.98 -6.71 -6.21
CA MET A 84 0.31 -6.37 -5.61
C MET A 84 1.48 -6.80 -6.51
N GLY A 85 1.36 -7.93 -7.20
CA GLY A 85 2.37 -8.39 -8.16
C GLY A 85 2.54 -7.47 -9.37
N ARG A 86 1.46 -6.85 -9.88
CA ARG A 86 1.56 -5.84 -10.95
C ARG A 86 2.25 -4.58 -10.45
N GLU A 87 1.89 -4.12 -9.25
CA GLU A 87 2.48 -2.92 -8.67
C GLU A 87 3.91 -3.12 -8.17
N ARG A 88 4.33 -4.36 -7.86
CA ARG A 88 5.67 -4.64 -7.31
C ARG A 88 6.78 -4.02 -8.14
N ALA A 89 6.84 -4.32 -9.43
CA ALA A 89 7.89 -3.81 -10.30
C ALA A 89 7.87 -2.27 -10.40
N TRP A 90 6.67 -1.66 -10.38
CA TRP A 90 6.51 -0.21 -10.42
C TRP A 90 7.00 0.45 -9.12
N ILE A 91 6.59 -0.07 -7.97
CA ILE A 91 7.03 0.43 -6.66
C ILE A 91 8.55 0.26 -6.50
N GLU A 92 9.09 -0.90 -6.87
CA GLU A 92 10.53 -1.17 -6.80
C GLU A 92 11.35 -0.18 -7.62
N LYS A 93 10.87 0.13 -8.83
CA LYS A 93 11.47 1.19 -9.65
C LYS A 93 11.47 2.53 -8.93
N MET A 94 10.33 2.95 -8.36
CA MET A 94 10.24 4.22 -7.62
C MET A 94 11.18 4.30 -6.42
N LEU A 95 11.29 3.20 -5.65
CA LEU A 95 12.17 3.14 -4.48
C LEU A 95 13.65 3.16 -4.87
N ASN A 96 14.01 2.50 -5.96
CA ASN A 96 15.38 2.46 -6.49
C ASN A 96 15.83 3.81 -7.04
N GLU A 97 14.96 4.50 -7.79
CA GLU A 97 15.26 5.83 -8.35
C GLU A 97 15.56 6.88 -7.27
N ARG A 98 15.05 6.67 -6.04
CA ARG A 98 15.33 7.53 -4.88
C ARG A 98 16.49 7.05 -4.00
N GLY A 99 17.12 5.92 -4.34
CA GLY A 99 18.16 5.31 -3.52
C GLY A 99 17.66 4.80 -2.15
N ILE A 100 16.34 4.65 -1.99
CA ILE A 100 15.71 4.13 -0.77
C ILE A 100 15.98 2.63 -0.65
N ARG A 101 15.90 1.91 -1.77
CA ARG A 101 16.27 0.50 -1.86
C ARG A 101 17.57 0.40 -2.66
N LYS A 102 18.62 -0.16 -2.04
CA LYS A 102 19.84 -0.58 -2.75
C LYS A 102 19.63 -2.02 -3.15
N ASN A 103 19.79 -2.35 -4.44
CA ASN A 103 19.79 -3.72 -4.92
C ASN A 103 20.74 -4.54 -4.03
N GLY A 104 20.20 -5.53 -3.34
CA GLY A 104 20.95 -6.59 -2.68
C GLY A 104 21.18 -7.73 -3.64
#